data_AF-A0A1F2Y0K5-F1
#
_entry.id   AF-A0A1F2Y0K5-F1
#
_cell.length_a   1.000
_cell.length_b   1.000
_cell.length_c   1.000
_cell.angle_alpha   90.00
_cell.angle_beta   90.00
_cell.angle_gamma   90.00
#
_symmetry.space_group_name_H-M   'P 1'
#
loop_
_entity.id
_entity.type
_entity.pdbx_description
1 polymer ?
#
loop_
_entity_poly.entity_id
_entity_poly.type
_entity_poly.pdbx_seq_one_letter_code
_entity_poly.pdbx_strand_id
1 'polypeptide(L)' 'SPRDGRFIEIVGRYNPQTDPSTIDLDETKITDWIAKGAQPTEPVARLIKAA' A
#
# COMPACT_ATOMS: atom_id res chain seq x y z
N SER A 1 16.83 1.74 -5.89
CA SER A 1 15.89 2.81 -6.26
C SER A 1 15.74 3.76 -5.09
N PRO A 2 15.79 5.09 -5.28
CA PRO A 2 15.52 6.05 -4.21
C PRO A 2 14.09 5.87 -3.66
N ARG A 3 13.87 6.15 -2.37
CA ARG A 3 12.53 6.05 -1.75
C ARG A 3 11.51 6.99 -2.40
N ASP A 4 11.97 8.14 -2.91
CA ASP A 4 11.17 9.12 -3.65
C ASP A 4 11.46 9.05 -5.17
N GLY A 5 11.78 7.85 -5.66
CA GLY A 5 12.04 7.62 -7.08
C GLY A 5 10.76 7.49 -7.91
N ARG A 6 10.94 7.20 -9.21
CA ARG A 6 9.83 6.87 -10.12
C ARG A 6 9.09 5.63 -9.60
N PHE A 7 7.81 5.78 -9.30
CA PHE A 7 6.89 4.67 -9.04
C PHE A 7 6.12 4.31 -10.31
N ILE A 8 5.56 3.10 -10.34
CA ILE A 8 4.72 2.64 -11.45
C ILE A 8 3.28 3.14 -11.23
N GLU A 9 2.72 2.87 -10.06
CA GLU A 9 1.35 3.22 -9.69
C GLU A 9 1.22 3.43 -8.18
N ILE A 10 0.32 4.32 -7.77
CA ILE A 10 -0.08 4.51 -6.37
C ILE A 10 -1.35 3.69 -6.14
N VAL A 11 -1.25 2.69 -5.25
CA VAL A 11 -2.35 1.77 -4.91
C VAL A 11 -3.05 2.12 -3.60
N GLY A 12 -2.62 3.19 -2.93
CA GLY A 12 -3.22 3.67 -1.70
C GLY A 12 -2.36 4.68 -0.94
N ARG A 13 -2.89 5.18 0.17
CA ARG A 13 -2.27 6.11 1.09
C ARG A 13 -2.51 5.68 2.53
N TYR A 14 -1.43 5.74 3.31
CA TYR A 14 -1.49 5.55 4.76
C TYR A 14 -1.07 6.85 5.46
N ASN A 15 -1.90 7.34 6.37
CA ASN A 15 -1.57 8.46 7.25
C ASN A 15 -1.69 8.02 8.72
N PRO A 16 -0.57 7.77 9.41
CA PRO A 16 -0.57 7.44 10.83
C PRO A 16 -0.82 8.65 11.76
N GLN A 17 -0.76 9.88 11.24
CA GLN A 17 -0.86 11.09 12.06
C GLN A 17 -2.30 11.57 12.27
N THR A 18 -3.28 10.93 11.61
CA THR A 18 -4.70 11.17 11.85
C THR A 18 -5.22 10.25 12.94
N ASP A 19 -6.19 10.74 13.72
CA ASP A 19 -6.91 9.96 14.75
C ASP A 19 -8.39 9.88 14.37
N PRO A 20 -8.90 8.71 13.91
CA PRO A 20 -8.20 7.44 13.71
C PRO A 20 -7.29 7.45 12.45
N SER A 21 -6.29 6.55 12.42
CA SER A 21 -5.33 6.46 11.32
C SER A 21 -6.03 6.27 9.98
N THR A 22 -5.74 7.12 9.01
CA THR A 22 -6.38 7.06 7.69
C THR A 22 -5.67 6.02 6.84
N ILE A 23 -6.39 4.97 6.50
CA ILE A 23 -5.96 3.90 5.59
C ILE A 23 -6.88 3.99 4.37
N ASP A 24 -6.34 4.39 3.23
CA ASP A 24 -7.04 4.44 1.96
C ASP A 24 -6.32 3.49 1.00
N LEU A 25 -6.87 2.31 0.78
CA LEU A 25 -6.26 1.24 -0.02
C LEU A 25 -7.23 0.81 -1.11
N ASP A 26 -6.75 0.73 -2.34
CA ASP A 26 -7.50 0.15 -3.46
C ASP A 26 -7.22 -1.36 -3.53
N GLU A 27 -8.08 -2.14 -2.88
CA GLU A 27 -7.96 -3.60 -2.80
C GLU A 27 -7.87 -4.28 -4.17
N THR A 28 -8.62 -3.77 -5.14
CA THR A 28 -8.63 -4.28 -6.52
C THR A 28 -7.24 -4.16 -7.15
N LYS A 29 -6.63 -2.98 -7.07
CA LYS A 29 -5.28 -2.76 -7.60
C LYS A 29 -4.23 -3.55 -6.84
N ILE A 30 -4.34 -3.61 -5.53
CA ILE A 30 -3.40 -4.36 -4.67
C ILE A 30 -3.42 -5.84 -5.06
N THR A 31 -4.61 -6.42 -5.21
CA THR A 31 -4.77 -7.83 -5.60
C THR A 31 -4.18 -8.10 -6.97
N ASP A 32 -4.42 -7.22 -7.95
CA ASP A 32 -3.84 -7.32 -9.30
C ASP A 32 -2.30 -7.28 -9.28
N TRP A 33 -1.73 -6.38 -8.48
CA TRP A 33 -0.28 -6.26 -8.36
C TRP A 33 0.35 -7.46 -7.64
N ILE A 34 -0.30 -7.99 -6.60
CA ILE A 34 0.12 -9.23 -5.93
C ILE A 34 0.07 -10.41 -6.91
N ALA A 35 -1.01 -10.52 -7.71
CA ALA A 35 -1.13 -11.56 -8.74
C ALA A 35 -0.04 -11.45 -9.83
N LYS A 36 0.41 -10.23 -10.15
CA LYS A 36 1.56 -9.96 -11.03
C LYS A 36 2.92 -10.22 -10.37
N GLY A 37 2.95 -10.57 -9.09
CA GLY A 37 4.17 -10.93 -8.34
C GLY A 37 4.74 -9.83 -7.44
N ALA A 38 3.99 -8.75 -7.18
CA ALA A 38 4.41 -7.72 -6.24
C ALA A 38 4.56 -8.29 -4.82
N GLN A 39 5.71 -8.05 -4.19
CA GLN A 39 5.99 -8.49 -2.83
C GLN A 39 5.77 -7.31 -1.87
N PRO A 40 4.71 -7.32 -1.04
CA PRO A 40 4.50 -6.28 -0.04
C PRO A 40 5.56 -6.37 1.06
N THR A 41 5.98 -5.21 1.56
CA THR A 41 6.83 -5.15 2.75
C THR A 41 5.99 -5.41 4.01
N GLU A 42 6.64 -5.83 5.10
CA GLU A 42 5.94 -6.16 6.34
C GLU A 42 4.94 -5.11 6.85
N PRO A 43 5.25 -3.79 6.90
CA PRO A 43 4.26 -2.79 7.29
C PRO A 43 3.08 -2.68 6.31
N VAL A 44 3.31 -2.83 5.00
CA VAL A 44 2.26 -2.80 3.99
C VAL A 44 1.34 -4.01 4.10
N ALA A 45 1.90 -5.20 4.36
CA ALA A 45 1.11 -6.41 4.60
C ALA A 45 0.21 -6.29 5.86
N ARG A 46 0.67 -5.57 6.90
CA ARG A 46 -0.16 -5.27 8.08
C ARG A 46 -1.30 -4.31 7.73
N LEU A 47 -1.04 -3.29 6.91
CA LEU A 47 -2.07 -2.36 6.45
C LEU A 47 -3.13 -3.03 5.58
N ILE A 48 -2.72 -3.91 4.66
CA ILE A 48 -3.66 -4.71 3.83
C ILE A 48 -4.55 -5.61 4.68
N LYS A 49 -4.07 -6.10 5.82
CA LYS A 49 -4.87 -6.92 6.75
C LYS A 49 -5.76 -6.09 7.70
N ALA A 50 -5.45 -4.80 7.86
CA ALA A 50 -6.12 -3.91 8.80
C ALA A 50 -7.19 -3.03 8.14
N ALA A 51 -7.10 -2.86 6.82
CA ALA A 51 -8.24 -2.47 5.98
C ALA A 51 -9.24 -3.63 5.90
#